data_AF-A0A679C398-F1
#
_entry.id   AF-A0A679C398-F1
#
_cell.length_a   1.000
_cell.length_b   1.000
_cell.length_c   1.000
_cell.angle_alpha   90.00
_cell.angle_beta   90.00
_cell.angle_gamma   90.00
#
_symmetry.space_group_name_H-M   'P 1'
#
loop_
_entity.id
_entity.type
_entity.pdbx_description
1 polymer ?
#
loop_
_entity_poly.entity_id
_entity_poly.type
_entity_poly.pdbx_seq_one_letter_code
_entity_poly.pdbx_strand_id
1 'polypeptide(L)'
;MHFLTLAALEISQIQEDKELDNQIAEALKELEIQKQIETKNFMLDLAIVRCQNLQSSFSRTVNDGVSELMYPYCAWLEDPEYLEFDNRTERLREEYESVVDCIKLPQGTIVEQYGYPIWGRFVVRDGKVFQRDAGPLHHEKRTKKAKRMMALPKYPRKKLYRSFEEYAEERCGYSFDEKHQGYGYYYNPNAMWDWYSIGGRWPEMFLVKDTCTEYSIGERSWCNSDRKEETPDGYVWVCAARKKDIAWEEMRGWRNQKAKERFYKLEQMFLAGKTDSDFYGEIVPDGVIRWGRYVYRKGSTLEEYLEEYGIPSNWKYPIGTHDIVDADQWFSKEDSVLDSESGSYVPVEWRSYIDGYIDGTGEDTVLVAVDYHI
;
A
#
# COMPACT_ATOMS: atom_id res chain seq x y z
N MET A 1 0.56 -2.57 -3.70
CA MET A 1 0.21 -3.18 -2.37
C MET A 1 0.08 -2.05 -1.36
N HIS A 2 -0.77 -2.14 -0.32
CA HIS A 2 -0.95 -1.05 0.65
C HIS A 2 -0.26 -1.31 1.97
N PHE A 3 0.38 -0.28 2.51
CA PHE A 3 1.15 -0.31 3.75
C PHE A 3 0.81 0.90 4.62
N LEU A 4 1.03 0.77 5.93
CA LEU A 4 0.83 1.84 6.90
C LEU A 4 2.18 2.44 7.29
N THR A 5 2.38 3.73 7.05
CA THR A 5 3.51 4.49 7.60
C THR A 5 3.05 5.42 8.72
N LEU A 6 3.89 5.58 9.74
CA LEU A 6 3.75 6.60 10.77
C LEU A 6 4.52 7.85 10.32
N ALA A 7 3.81 8.89 9.91
CA ALA A 7 4.42 10.18 9.61
C ALA A 7 4.51 11.03 10.89
N ALA A 8 5.68 11.62 11.15
CA ALA A 8 5.91 12.55 12.25
C ALA A 8 6.13 13.97 11.71
N LEU A 9 5.29 14.90 12.17
CA LEU A 9 5.29 16.30 11.72
C LEU A 9 5.55 17.26 12.88
N GLU A 10 6.46 18.21 12.66
CA GLU A 10 6.75 19.30 13.58
C GLU A 10 5.89 20.53 13.25
N ILE A 11 4.66 20.56 13.79
CA ILE A 11 3.71 21.66 13.59
C ILE A 11 3.73 22.59 14.81
N SER A 12 4.40 23.74 14.66
CA SER A 12 4.61 24.72 15.74
C SER A 12 3.34 25.45 16.16
N GLN A 13 2.63 26.09 15.24
CA GLN A 13 1.38 26.80 15.52
C GLN A 13 0.39 26.66 14.37
N ILE A 14 -0.87 26.37 14.72
CA ILE A 14 -1.98 26.32 13.76
C ILE A 14 -2.63 27.70 13.70
N GLN A 15 -2.78 28.23 12.49
CA GLN A 15 -3.59 29.40 12.24
C GLN A 15 -5.05 28.97 12.09
N GLU A 16 -5.89 29.33 13.06
CA GLU A 16 -7.33 29.08 12.98
C GLU A 16 -7.95 29.86 11.80
N ASP A 17 -8.73 29.17 10.97
CA ASP A 17 -9.52 29.72 9.87
C ASP A 17 -10.94 29.19 9.96
N LYS A 18 -11.71 29.77 10.89
CA LYS A 18 -13.09 29.37 11.17
C LYS A 18 -14.03 29.62 10.00
N GLU A 19 -13.70 30.57 9.14
CA GLU A 19 -14.50 30.88 7.96
C GLU A 19 -14.38 29.72 6.96
N LEU A 20 -13.15 29.29 6.66
CA LEU A 20 -12.94 28.13 5.80
C LEU A 20 -13.46 26.83 6.42
N ASP A 21 -13.31 26.63 7.73
CA ASP A 21 -13.89 25.48 8.45
C ASP A 21 -15.42 25.41 8.23
N ASN A 22 -16.11 26.55 8.36
CA ASN A 22 -17.56 26.62 8.14
C ASN A 22 -17.91 26.35 6.67
N GLN A 23 -17.18 26.92 5.71
CA GLN A 23 -17.42 26.70 4.29
C GLN A 23 -17.27 25.22 3.90
N ILE A 24 -16.25 24.54 4.42
CA ILE A 24 -16.05 23.10 4.17
C ILE A 24 -17.15 22.28 4.84
N ALA A 25 -17.58 22.64 6.06
CA ALA A 25 -18.67 21.97 6.74
C ALA A 25 -20.02 22.14 6.01
N GLU A 26 -20.28 23.30 5.41
CA GLU A 26 -21.46 23.54 4.57
C GLU A 26 -21.39 22.73 3.27
N ALA A 27 -20.26 22.79 2.55
CA ALA A 27 -20.05 22.00 1.33
C ALA A 27 -20.20 20.50 1.58
N LEU A 28 -19.67 19.99 2.70
CA LEU A 28 -19.83 18.58 3.07
C LEU A 28 -21.31 18.21 3.24
N LYS A 29 -22.11 19.03 3.94
CA LYS A 29 -23.55 18.77 4.10
C LYS A 29 -24.27 18.73 2.76
N GLU A 30 -23.94 19.64 1.85
CA GLU A 30 -24.52 19.66 0.50
C GLU A 30 -24.16 18.40 -0.29
N LEU A 31 -22.88 17.99 -0.25
CA LEU A 31 -22.40 16.77 -0.88
C LEU A 31 -23.08 15.52 -0.33
N GLU A 32 -23.26 15.44 1.00
CA GLU A 32 -23.97 14.33 1.65
C GLU A 32 -25.45 14.26 1.24
N ILE A 33 -26.13 15.41 1.13
CA ILE A 33 -27.51 15.48 0.62
C ILE A 33 -27.56 15.02 -0.85
N GLN A 34 -26.62 15.48 -1.69
CA GLN A 34 -26.56 15.05 -3.08
C GLN A 34 -26.28 13.55 -3.20
N LYS A 35 -25.42 13.00 -2.34
CA LYS A 35 -25.10 11.57 -2.32
C LYS A 35 -26.30 10.69 -1.96
N GLN A 36 -27.22 11.18 -1.12
CA GLN A 36 -28.47 10.48 -0.83
C GLN A 36 -29.37 10.33 -2.08
N ILE A 37 -29.26 11.25 -3.03
CA ILE A 37 -29.99 11.23 -4.30
C ILE A 37 -29.21 10.39 -5.33
N GLU A 38 -27.92 10.67 -5.50
CA GLU A 38 -27.02 10.05 -6.48
C GLU A 38 -26.14 8.96 -5.85
N THR A 39 -26.79 7.95 -5.29
CA THR A 39 -26.13 6.89 -4.49
C THR A 39 -24.97 6.15 -5.17
N LYS A 40 -24.93 6.12 -6.51
CA LYS A 40 -23.89 5.44 -7.31
C LYS A 40 -22.79 6.37 -7.83
N ASN A 41 -22.84 7.66 -7.51
CA ASN A 41 -21.85 8.62 -7.98
C ASN A 41 -20.59 8.53 -7.10
N PHE A 42 -19.54 7.92 -7.64
CA PHE A 42 -18.25 7.74 -6.97
C PHE A 42 -17.47 9.05 -6.81
N MET A 43 -17.69 10.03 -7.70
CA MET A 43 -17.04 11.34 -7.58
C MET A 43 -17.52 12.08 -6.33
N LEU A 44 -18.79 11.90 -5.94
CA LEU A 44 -19.31 12.43 -4.68
C LEU A 44 -18.65 11.77 -3.47
N ASP A 45 -18.39 10.45 -3.51
CA ASP A 45 -17.69 9.77 -2.43
C ASP A 45 -16.28 10.35 -2.23
N LEU A 46 -15.55 10.55 -3.33
CA LEU A 46 -14.21 11.14 -3.29
C LEU A 46 -14.24 12.58 -2.74
N ALA A 47 -15.21 13.39 -3.17
CA ALA A 47 -15.36 14.77 -2.69
C ALA A 47 -15.72 14.82 -1.19
N ILE A 48 -16.65 13.98 -0.73
CA ILE A 48 -17.04 13.86 0.69
C ILE A 48 -15.83 13.48 1.54
N VAL A 49 -15.10 12.44 1.15
CA VAL A 49 -13.90 11.97 1.86
C VAL A 49 -12.84 13.07 1.94
N ARG A 50 -12.63 13.81 0.84
CA ARG A 50 -11.70 14.95 0.82
C ARG A 50 -12.14 16.07 1.76
N CYS A 51 -13.42 16.44 1.76
CA CYS A 51 -13.95 17.46 2.66
C CYS A 51 -13.83 17.04 4.13
N GLN A 52 -14.12 15.78 4.46
CA GLN A 52 -13.96 15.24 5.81
C GLN A 52 -12.52 15.36 6.32
N ASN A 53 -11.54 15.07 5.46
CA ASN A 53 -10.11 15.19 5.79
C ASN A 53 -9.63 16.65 5.94
N LEU A 54 -10.36 17.64 5.41
CA LEU A 54 -9.93 19.05 5.40
C LEU A 54 -10.80 19.96 6.27
N GLN A 55 -11.67 19.39 7.12
CA GLN A 55 -12.69 20.11 7.88
C GLN A 55 -12.16 21.19 8.84
N SER A 56 -10.97 21.00 9.42
CA SER A 56 -10.39 21.91 10.41
C SER A 56 -9.05 22.48 9.97
N SER A 57 -8.67 23.66 10.47
CA SER A 57 -7.32 24.20 10.27
C SER A 57 -6.22 23.20 10.64
N PHE A 58 -6.41 22.42 11.71
CA PHE A 58 -5.47 21.36 12.09
C PHE A 58 -5.34 20.31 10.98
N SER A 59 -6.46 19.77 10.51
CA SER A 59 -6.48 18.72 9.48
C SER A 59 -5.87 19.19 8.15
N ARG A 60 -6.10 20.45 7.76
CA ARG A 60 -5.46 21.07 6.57
C ARG A 60 -3.96 21.23 6.75
N THR A 61 -3.51 21.72 7.92
CA THR A 61 -2.08 21.84 8.23
C THR A 61 -1.39 20.48 8.22
N VAL A 62 -2.04 19.44 8.74
CA VAL A 62 -1.56 18.05 8.68
C VAL A 62 -1.51 17.56 7.23
N ASN A 63 -2.54 17.81 6.42
CA ASN A 63 -2.54 17.43 5.01
C ASN A 63 -1.36 18.04 4.25
N ASP A 64 -1.10 19.33 4.47
CA ASP A 64 -0.02 20.04 3.78
C ASP A 64 1.35 19.53 4.27
N GLY A 65 1.50 19.36 5.58
CA GLY A 65 2.72 18.79 6.17
C GLY A 65 3.02 17.37 5.69
N VAL A 66 2.02 16.47 5.62
CA VAL A 66 2.20 15.13 5.04
C VAL A 66 2.55 15.24 3.56
N SER A 67 1.92 16.14 2.80
CA SER A 67 2.22 16.31 1.38
C SER A 67 3.68 16.71 1.16
N GLU A 68 4.21 17.65 1.94
CA GLU A 68 5.62 18.04 1.89
C GLU A 68 6.54 16.89 2.32
N LEU A 69 6.21 16.20 3.41
CA LEU A 69 6.98 15.09 3.95
C LEU A 69 7.11 13.92 2.97
N MET A 70 6.02 13.59 2.30
CA MET A 70 5.93 12.45 1.39
C MET A 70 6.51 12.76 0.01
N TYR A 71 6.58 14.03 -0.39
CA TYR A 71 6.93 14.47 -1.74
C TYR A 71 8.24 13.87 -2.29
N PRO A 72 9.36 13.85 -1.53
CA PRO A 72 10.63 13.27 -1.99
C PRO A 72 10.56 11.78 -2.34
N TYR A 73 9.53 11.07 -1.87
CA TYR A 73 9.37 9.62 -2.01
C TYR A 73 8.33 9.23 -3.07
N CYS A 74 7.79 10.20 -3.82
CA CYS A 74 6.85 9.95 -4.91
C CYS A 74 7.54 9.26 -6.10
N ALA A 75 6.99 8.14 -6.56
CA ALA A 75 7.51 7.39 -7.71
C ALA A 75 7.34 8.15 -9.04
N TRP A 76 6.38 9.06 -9.11
CA TRP A 76 6.01 9.80 -10.33
C TRP A 76 6.36 11.29 -10.25
N LEU A 77 7.29 11.69 -9.38
CA LEU A 77 7.75 13.07 -9.35
C LEU A 77 8.50 13.44 -10.64
N GLU A 78 8.33 14.67 -11.09
CA GLU A 78 9.01 15.22 -12.27
C GLU A 78 10.12 16.21 -11.90
N ASP A 79 10.34 16.46 -10.61
CA ASP A 79 11.35 17.38 -10.11
C ASP A 79 12.77 16.82 -10.35
N PRO A 80 13.60 17.43 -11.21
CA PRO A 80 14.94 16.94 -11.51
C PRO A 80 15.88 16.86 -10.31
N GLU A 81 15.59 17.55 -9.20
CA GLU A 81 16.40 17.49 -7.97
C GLU A 81 16.41 16.08 -7.35
N TYR A 82 15.32 15.33 -7.51
CA TYR A 82 15.17 13.99 -6.94
C TYR A 82 15.32 12.86 -7.98
N LEU A 83 15.68 13.19 -9.23
CA LEU A 83 15.70 12.22 -10.32
C LEU A 83 17.12 11.82 -10.72
N GLU A 84 17.32 10.50 -10.84
CA GLU A 84 18.51 9.91 -11.42
C GLU A 84 18.21 9.30 -12.79
N PHE A 85 19.18 9.40 -13.70
CA PHE A 85 19.07 8.78 -15.02
C PHE A 85 19.62 7.35 -15.00
N ASP A 86 18.75 6.35 -15.18
CA ASP A 86 19.18 4.95 -15.41
C ASP A 86 19.53 4.76 -16.90
N ASN A 87 20.83 4.80 -17.21
CA ASN A 87 21.32 4.58 -18.57
C ASN A 87 21.28 3.08 -18.93
N ARG A 88 20.36 2.70 -19.81
CA ARG A 88 20.13 1.32 -20.27
C ARG A 88 20.86 0.99 -21.57
N THR A 89 21.64 1.91 -22.14
CA THR A 89 22.19 1.79 -23.49
C THR A 89 22.97 0.49 -23.71
N GLU A 90 23.90 0.16 -22.81
CA GLU A 90 24.75 -1.04 -23.00
C GLU A 90 23.92 -2.32 -22.90
N ARG A 91 23.03 -2.42 -21.91
CA ARG A 91 22.11 -3.53 -21.78
C ARG A 91 21.23 -3.70 -23.03
N LEU A 92 20.72 -2.60 -23.58
CA LEU A 92 19.94 -2.63 -24.80
C LEU A 92 20.78 -3.10 -26.00
N ARG A 93 22.06 -2.72 -26.08
CA ARG A 93 22.97 -3.19 -27.14
C ARG A 93 23.16 -4.70 -27.05
N GLU A 94 23.46 -5.21 -25.86
CA GLU A 94 23.59 -6.66 -25.62
C GLU A 94 22.30 -7.41 -26.00
N GLU A 95 21.14 -6.88 -25.59
CA GLU A 95 19.85 -7.46 -25.95
C GLU A 95 19.62 -7.44 -27.48
N TYR A 96 19.95 -6.34 -28.16
CA TYR A 96 19.85 -6.20 -29.63
C TYR A 96 20.77 -7.17 -30.39
N GLU A 97 21.97 -7.41 -29.88
CA GLU A 97 22.93 -8.38 -30.44
C GLU A 97 22.49 -9.83 -30.23
N SER A 98 21.62 -10.08 -29.26
CA SER A 98 21.17 -11.43 -28.90
C SER A 98 19.98 -11.93 -29.74
N VAL A 99 19.49 -13.11 -29.37
CA VAL A 99 18.42 -13.83 -30.07
C VAL A 99 17.16 -13.90 -29.21
N VAL A 100 16.00 -14.04 -29.85
CA VAL A 100 14.70 -14.14 -29.19
C VAL A 100 13.79 -15.11 -29.92
N ASP A 101 12.91 -15.80 -29.18
CA ASP A 101 11.89 -16.63 -29.80
C ASP A 101 10.84 -15.75 -30.49
N CYS A 102 10.63 -16.02 -31.77
CA CYS A 102 9.68 -15.30 -32.61
C CYS A 102 8.61 -16.22 -33.15
N ILE A 103 7.49 -15.62 -33.55
CA ILE A 103 6.37 -16.30 -34.18
C ILE A 103 6.07 -15.58 -35.49
N LYS A 104 6.14 -16.31 -36.60
CA LYS A 104 5.63 -15.84 -37.87
C LYS A 104 4.12 -16.10 -37.93
N LEU A 105 3.37 -15.02 -38.01
CA LEU A 105 1.92 -15.01 -38.09
C LEU A 105 1.46 -15.51 -39.48
N PRO A 106 0.20 -15.97 -39.64
CA PRO A 106 -0.31 -16.48 -40.91
C PRO A 106 -0.21 -15.48 -42.07
N GLN A 107 -0.30 -14.17 -41.78
CA GLN A 107 -0.13 -13.09 -42.75
C GLN A 107 1.33 -12.81 -43.14
N GLY A 108 2.29 -13.52 -42.56
CA GLY A 108 3.71 -13.44 -42.88
C GLY A 108 4.55 -12.55 -41.96
N THR A 109 3.93 -11.65 -41.18
CA THR A 109 4.61 -10.82 -40.18
C THR A 109 5.30 -11.68 -39.12
N ILE A 110 6.55 -11.37 -38.81
CA ILE A 110 7.30 -11.98 -37.72
C ILE A 110 7.19 -11.04 -36.51
N VAL A 111 6.81 -11.58 -35.36
CA VAL A 111 6.74 -10.84 -34.10
C VAL A 111 7.47 -11.62 -33.01
N GLU A 112 8.08 -10.91 -32.07
CA GLU A 112 8.62 -11.54 -30.88
C GLU A 112 7.50 -12.22 -30.08
N GLN A 113 7.80 -13.34 -29.42
CA GLN A 113 6.83 -14.09 -28.62
C GLN A 113 6.08 -13.21 -27.60
N TYR A 114 6.80 -12.29 -26.95
CA TYR A 114 6.25 -11.37 -25.95
C TYR A 114 5.94 -9.96 -26.50
N GLY A 115 6.09 -9.74 -27.81
CA GLY A 115 5.82 -8.46 -28.45
C GLY A 115 4.37 -8.27 -28.88
N TYR A 116 4.01 -7.04 -29.20
CA TYR A 116 2.74 -6.71 -29.86
C TYR A 116 2.66 -7.40 -31.25
N PRO A 117 1.49 -7.88 -31.70
CA PRO A 117 0.17 -7.82 -31.07
C PRO A 117 -0.17 -9.05 -30.21
N ILE A 118 0.77 -9.99 -30.04
CA ILE A 118 0.47 -11.26 -29.39
C ILE A 118 0.67 -11.22 -27.88
N TRP A 119 1.46 -10.29 -27.33
CA TRP A 119 1.65 -10.04 -25.88
C TRP A 119 1.87 -11.34 -25.07
N GLY A 120 2.64 -12.28 -25.60
CA GLY A 120 2.88 -13.56 -24.91
C GLY A 120 1.71 -14.54 -24.90
N ARG A 121 0.59 -14.28 -25.59
CA ARG A 121 -0.56 -15.20 -25.73
C ARG A 121 -0.17 -16.55 -26.33
N PHE A 122 0.90 -16.58 -27.11
CA PHE A 122 1.48 -17.79 -27.69
C PHE A 122 2.90 -18.01 -27.18
N VAL A 123 3.30 -19.28 -27.07
CA VAL A 123 4.64 -19.69 -26.62
C VAL A 123 5.24 -20.69 -27.60
N VAL A 124 6.56 -20.60 -27.79
CA VAL A 124 7.34 -21.54 -28.58
C VAL A 124 7.86 -22.66 -27.67
N ARG A 125 7.51 -23.90 -28.00
CA ARG A 125 8.02 -25.13 -27.35
C ARG A 125 8.36 -26.15 -28.43
N ASP A 126 9.57 -26.71 -28.37
CA ASP A 126 10.05 -27.73 -29.31
C ASP A 126 9.81 -27.36 -30.79
N GLY A 127 10.08 -26.11 -31.14
CA GLY A 127 9.89 -25.59 -32.50
C GLY A 127 8.43 -25.49 -32.95
N LYS A 128 7.47 -25.51 -32.02
CA LYS A 128 6.03 -25.39 -32.28
C LYS A 128 5.43 -24.28 -31.46
N VAL A 129 4.37 -23.67 -32.00
CA VAL A 129 3.59 -22.63 -31.33
C VAL A 129 2.43 -23.26 -30.56
N PHE A 130 2.27 -22.85 -29.30
CA PHE A 130 1.15 -23.19 -28.43
C PHE A 130 0.47 -21.92 -27.94
N GLN A 131 -0.82 -21.99 -27.64
CA GLN A 131 -1.54 -20.91 -26.97
C GLN A 131 -1.52 -21.18 -25.46
N ARG A 132 -1.11 -20.20 -24.64
CA ARG A 132 -0.94 -20.37 -23.18
C ARG A 132 -2.27 -20.63 -22.48
N ASP A 133 -3.25 -19.76 -22.71
CA ASP A 133 -4.55 -19.82 -22.03
C ASP A 133 -5.62 -20.29 -23.02
N ALA A 134 -5.76 -21.61 -23.19
CA ALA A 134 -6.74 -22.18 -24.12
C ALA A 134 -7.88 -22.91 -23.40
N GLY A 135 -9.11 -22.47 -23.69
CA GLY A 135 -10.33 -23.06 -23.12
C GLY A 135 -10.60 -22.62 -21.67
N PRO A 136 -11.65 -23.17 -21.04
CA PRO A 136 -12.12 -22.71 -19.73
C PRO A 136 -11.13 -22.92 -18.58
N LEU A 137 -10.22 -23.89 -18.71
CA LEU A 137 -9.22 -24.21 -17.69
C LEU A 137 -7.88 -23.48 -17.92
N HIS A 138 -7.77 -22.61 -18.94
CA HIS A 138 -6.57 -21.82 -19.21
C HIS A 138 -5.28 -22.66 -19.36
N HIS A 139 -5.40 -23.88 -19.90
CA HIS A 139 -4.24 -24.74 -20.14
C HIS A 139 -3.56 -24.43 -21.46
N GLU A 140 -2.25 -24.66 -21.50
CA GLU A 140 -1.47 -24.57 -22.73
C GLU A 140 -1.97 -25.60 -23.73
N LYS A 141 -2.30 -25.16 -24.95
CA LYS A 141 -2.80 -26.05 -25.99
C LYS A 141 -2.37 -25.62 -27.37
N ARG A 142 -2.06 -26.62 -28.20
CA ARG A 142 -1.81 -26.44 -29.63
C ARG A 142 -3.12 -26.28 -30.41
N THR A 143 -3.71 -25.09 -30.36
CA THR A 143 -4.98 -24.76 -31.00
C THR A 143 -4.89 -24.70 -32.53
N LYS A 144 -6.04 -24.69 -33.23
CA LYS A 144 -6.08 -24.52 -34.70
C LYS A 144 -5.39 -23.23 -35.15
N LYS A 145 -5.46 -22.15 -34.35
CA LYS A 145 -4.78 -20.88 -34.61
C LYS A 145 -3.26 -21.02 -34.46
N ALA A 146 -2.80 -21.62 -33.36
CA ALA A 146 -1.38 -21.86 -33.11
C ALA A 146 -0.74 -22.76 -34.19
N LYS A 147 -1.47 -23.75 -34.72
CA LYS A 147 -0.99 -24.61 -35.82
C LYS A 147 -0.74 -23.87 -37.15
N ARG A 148 -1.35 -22.70 -37.36
CA ARG A 148 -1.14 -21.88 -38.58
C ARG A 148 0.04 -20.91 -38.44
N MET A 149 0.57 -20.78 -37.23
CA MET A 149 1.75 -19.95 -36.95
C MET A 149 3.00 -20.81 -37.04
N MET A 150 4.12 -20.18 -37.40
CA MET A 150 5.41 -20.83 -37.48
C MET A 150 6.31 -20.31 -36.37
N ALA A 151 6.88 -21.23 -35.58
CA ALA A 151 7.84 -20.88 -34.55
C ALA A 151 9.20 -20.61 -35.20
N LEU A 152 9.85 -19.54 -34.76
CA LEU A 152 11.20 -19.14 -35.14
C LEU A 152 12.02 -19.02 -33.85
N PRO A 153 12.48 -20.15 -33.28
CA PRO A 153 13.23 -20.12 -32.03
C PRO A 153 14.60 -19.46 -32.24
N LYS A 154 15.10 -18.75 -31.23
CA LYS A 154 16.41 -18.07 -31.26
C LYS A 154 16.62 -17.23 -32.53
N TYR A 155 15.60 -16.48 -32.94
CA TYR A 155 15.69 -15.60 -34.10
C TYR A 155 16.53 -14.35 -33.77
N PRO A 156 17.50 -13.95 -34.61
CA PRO A 156 18.33 -12.77 -34.33
C PRO A 156 17.51 -11.48 -34.33
N ARG A 157 17.61 -10.66 -33.26
CA ARG A 157 16.87 -9.39 -33.18
C ARG A 157 17.27 -8.39 -34.26
N LYS A 158 18.53 -8.41 -34.71
CA LYS A 158 19.02 -7.67 -35.88
C LYS A 158 18.28 -7.93 -37.20
N LYS A 159 17.52 -9.04 -37.29
CA LYS A 159 16.67 -9.34 -38.46
C LYS A 159 15.23 -8.87 -38.27
N LEU A 160 14.84 -8.45 -37.07
CA LEU A 160 13.54 -7.89 -36.74
C LEU A 160 13.56 -6.36 -36.82
N TYR A 161 14.59 -5.75 -36.24
CA TYR A 161 14.77 -4.30 -36.15
C TYR A 161 15.99 -3.89 -36.97
N ARG A 162 15.82 -2.89 -37.84
CA ARG A 162 16.83 -2.51 -38.84
C ARG A 162 18.05 -1.85 -38.20
N SER A 163 17.85 -1.19 -37.07
CA SER A 163 18.91 -0.54 -36.31
C SER A 163 18.73 -0.75 -34.80
N PHE A 164 19.76 -0.36 -34.05
CA PHE A 164 19.73 -0.37 -32.58
C PHE A 164 18.71 0.64 -32.03
N GLU A 165 18.62 1.80 -32.66
CA GLU A 165 17.72 2.89 -32.31
C GLU A 165 16.26 2.45 -32.48
N GLU A 166 15.90 1.81 -33.60
CA GLU A 166 14.57 1.24 -33.82
C GLU A 166 14.21 0.20 -32.74
N TYR A 167 15.18 -0.62 -32.32
CA TYR A 167 14.97 -1.57 -31.22
C TYR A 167 14.75 -0.85 -29.87
N ALA A 168 15.59 0.13 -29.54
CA ALA A 168 15.49 0.85 -28.27
C ALA A 168 14.17 1.63 -28.14
N GLU A 169 13.76 2.33 -29.20
CA GLU A 169 12.61 3.24 -29.20
C GLU A 169 11.29 2.49 -29.46
N GLU A 170 11.17 1.75 -30.55
CA GLU A 170 9.88 1.16 -30.95
C GLU A 170 9.56 -0.12 -30.16
N ARG A 171 10.58 -0.91 -29.82
CA ARG A 171 10.40 -2.19 -29.13
C ARG A 171 10.54 -2.09 -27.62
N CYS A 172 11.54 -1.37 -27.13
CA CYS A 172 11.78 -1.23 -25.69
C CYS A 172 11.13 0.01 -25.08
N GLY A 173 10.73 1.00 -25.88
CA GLY A 173 10.02 2.19 -25.40
C GLY A 173 10.92 3.19 -24.68
N TYR A 174 12.25 3.13 -24.89
CA TYR A 174 13.18 4.08 -24.30
C TYR A 174 13.41 5.27 -25.22
N SER A 175 13.52 6.46 -24.62
CA SER A 175 13.90 7.67 -25.32
C SER A 175 15.41 7.91 -25.20
N PHE A 176 16.01 8.51 -26.22
CA PHE A 176 17.39 8.97 -26.15
C PHE A 176 17.47 10.25 -25.31
N ASP A 177 18.35 10.28 -24.31
CA ASP A 177 18.64 11.44 -23.49
C ASP A 177 19.93 12.12 -23.99
N GLU A 178 19.80 13.37 -24.43
CA GLU A 178 20.91 14.16 -24.98
C GLU A 178 21.96 14.52 -23.92
N LYS A 179 21.57 14.68 -22.66
CA LYS A 179 22.50 15.06 -21.59
C LYS A 179 23.46 13.92 -21.25
N HIS A 180 22.95 12.69 -21.20
CA HIS A 180 23.69 11.49 -20.82
C HIS A 180 24.15 10.67 -22.03
N GLN A 181 23.81 11.11 -23.25
CA GLN A 181 24.18 10.47 -24.51
C GLN A 181 23.83 8.97 -24.53
N GLY A 182 22.59 8.64 -24.15
CA GLY A 182 22.15 7.26 -24.01
C GLY A 182 20.64 7.07 -23.93
N TYR A 183 20.19 5.83 -24.14
CA TYR A 183 18.80 5.41 -23.95
C TYR A 183 18.55 5.01 -22.50
N GLY A 184 17.49 5.54 -21.91
CA GLY A 184 17.17 5.30 -20.51
C GLY A 184 15.90 6.01 -20.06
N TYR A 185 15.78 6.19 -18.76
CA TYR A 185 14.68 6.93 -18.14
C TYR A 185 15.14 7.56 -16.84
N TYR A 186 14.47 8.65 -16.45
CA TYR A 186 14.63 9.22 -15.12
C TYR A 186 13.72 8.48 -14.14
N TYR A 187 14.23 8.22 -12.95
CA TYR A 187 13.47 7.64 -11.85
C TYR A 187 13.89 8.29 -10.54
N ASN A 188 12.97 8.29 -9.57
CA ASN A 188 13.28 8.70 -8.22
C ASN A 188 13.89 7.49 -7.47
N PRO A 189 15.19 7.52 -7.07
CA PRO A 189 15.80 6.43 -6.33
C PRO A 189 15.23 6.27 -4.92
N ASN A 190 14.59 7.32 -4.38
CA ASN A 190 13.91 7.30 -3.09
C ASN A 190 12.41 6.94 -3.22
N ALA A 191 11.94 6.50 -4.40
CA ALA A 191 10.54 6.20 -4.60
C ALA A 191 10.04 5.11 -3.63
N MET A 192 9.09 5.46 -2.77
CA MET A 192 8.41 4.54 -1.85
C MET A 192 6.94 4.34 -2.20
N TRP A 193 6.32 5.29 -2.92
CA TRP A 193 4.89 5.24 -3.19
C TRP A 193 4.49 5.79 -4.56
N ASP A 194 3.44 5.24 -5.16
CA ASP A 194 2.77 5.79 -6.35
C ASP A 194 1.41 6.45 -6.02
N TRP A 195 0.88 6.20 -4.82
CA TRP A 195 -0.32 6.82 -4.26
C TRP A 195 -0.31 6.77 -2.73
N TYR A 196 -0.91 7.75 -2.04
CA TYR A 196 -1.17 7.67 -0.60
C TYR A 196 -2.49 8.35 -0.19
N SER A 197 -2.93 8.10 1.03
CA SER A 197 -4.09 8.72 1.68
C SER A 197 -3.87 8.82 3.19
N ILE A 198 -4.24 9.94 3.79
CA ILE A 198 -4.12 10.15 5.25
C ILE A 198 -5.25 9.38 5.93
N GLY A 199 -4.93 8.48 6.86
CA GLY A 199 -5.88 7.52 7.42
C GLY A 199 -6.12 6.34 6.47
N GLY A 200 -6.80 6.55 5.34
CA GLY A 200 -7.08 5.53 4.32
C GLY A 200 -7.69 4.24 4.89
N ARG A 201 -6.94 3.12 4.82
CA ARG A 201 -7.32 1.84 5.44
C ARG A 201 -7.20 1.80 6.97
N TRP A 202 -6.45 2.73 7.55
CA TRP A 202 -6.18 2.87 8.99
C TRP A 202 -6.63 4.24 9.54
N PRO A 203 -7.90 4.66 9.36
CA PRO A 203 -8.40 5.95 9.83
C PRO A 203 -8.53 6.04 11.35
N GLU A 204 -8.50 4.88 12.04
CA GLU A 204 -8.74 4.72 13.47
C GLU A 204 -7.44 4.27 14.17
N MET A 205 -6.34 4.97 13.91
CA MET A 205 -5.02 4.60 14.42
C MET A 205 -4.80 5.04 15.86
N PHE A 206 -5.23 6.25 16.21
CA PHE A 206 -5.05 6.87 17.53
C PHE A 206 -6.39 7.17 18.19
N LEU A 207 -6.40 7.17 19.52
CA LEU A 207 -7.55 7.56 20.31
C LEU A 207 -7.23 8.86 21.06
N VAL A 208 -8.11 9.84 20.99
CA VAL A 208 -8.00 11.10 21.73
C VAL A 208 -9.30 11.36 22.50
N LYS A 209 -9.25 12.20 23.53
CA LYS A 209 -10.49 12.64 24.22
C LYS A 209 -11.40 13.39 23.25
N ASP A 210 -12.71 13.26 23.42
CA ASP A 210 -13.70 14.00 22.63
C ASP A 210 -13.60 15.53 22.82
N THR A 211 -12.97 15.99 23.89
CA THR A 211 -12.62 17.40 24.13
C THR A 211 -11.36 17.88 23.41
N CYS A 212 -10.60 16.99 22.77
CA CYS A 212 -9.41 17.36 21.99
C CYS A 212 -9.84 18.18 20.76
N THR A 213 -9.12 19.26 20.45
CA THR A 213 -9.42 20.12 19.29
C THR A 213 -8.42 19.94 18.14
N GLU A 214 -7.26 19.37 18.43
CA GLU A 214 -6.15 19.22 17.48
C GLU A 214 -6.00 17.76 17.06
N TYR A 215 -6.93 17.32 16.21
CA TYR A 215 -6.93 16.00 15.61
C TYR A 215 -7.42 16.03 14.16
N SER A 216 -7.09 14.99 13.39
CA SER A 216 -7.68 14.73 12.07
C SER A 216 -8.27 13.33 12.01
N ILE A 217 -9.48 13.22 11.45
CA ILE A 217 -10.15 11.94 11.17
C ILE A 217 -9.66 11.29 9.87
N GLY A 218 -8.97 12.06 9.03
CA GLY A 218 -8.42 11.57 7.77
C GLY A 218 -9.47 11.26 6.71
N GLU A 219 -8.99 10.58 5.69
CA GLU A 219 -9.76 9.97 4.62
C GLU A 219 -10.07 8.50 4.97
N ARG A 220 -11.21 7.98 4.49
CA ARG A 220 -11.51 6.54 4.56
C ARG A 220 -11.39 5.92 3.18
N SER A 221 -10.81 4.72 3.13
CA SER A 221 -10.76 3.91 1.91
C SER A 221 -12.14 3.39 1.52
N TRP A 222 -12.34 3.09 0.24
CA TRP A 222 -13.57 2.49 -0.28
C TRP A 222 -13.95 1.17 0.42
N CYS A 223 -12.97 0.45 0.99
CA CYS A 223 -13.20 -0.82 1.67
C CYS A 223 -13.63 -0.69 3.14
N ASN A 224 -13.57 0.51 3.72
CA ASN A 224 -13.93 0.77 5.13
C ASN A 224 -14.77 2.05 5.32
N SER A 225 -15.32 2.62 4.26
CA SER A 225 -16.14 3.85 4.28
C SER A 225 -17.31 3.77 5.26
N ASP A 226 -17.98 2.61 5.28
CA ASP A 226 -19.20 2.40 6.07
C ASP A 226 -18.89 1.83 7.47
N ARG A 227 -17.61 1.55 7.75
CA ARG A 227 -17.19 0.94 9.01
C ARG A 227 -17.21 2.00 10.10
N LYS A 228 -18.06 1.78 11.11
CA LYS A 228 -18.01 2.53 12.37
C LYS A 228 -17.45 1.60 13.42
N GLU A 229 -16.18 1.76 13.77
CA GLU A 229 -15.69 1.08 14.97
C GLU A 229 -16.42 1.64 16.20
N GLU A 230 -16.66 0.77 17.16
CA GLU A 230 -17.09 1.20 18.47
C GLU A 230 -15.95 2.01 19.11
N THR A 231 -16.33 3.12 19.74
CA THR A 231 -15.39 4.02 20.41
C THR A 231 -15.68 4.01 21.90
N PRO A 232 -14.65 4.00 22.77
CA PRO A 232 -14.85 4.18 24.20
C PRO A 232 -15.53 5.52 24.52
N ASP A 233 -16.38 5.54 25.55
CA ASP A 233 -17.09 6.75 26.00
C ASP A 233 -16.11 7.88 26.35
N GLY A 234 -16.36 9.09 25.82
CA GLY A 234 -15.51 10.27 26.03
C GLY A 234 -14.28 10.35 25.14
N TYR A 235 -14.18 9.47 24.14
CA TYR A 235 -13.05 9.43 23.20
C TYR A 235 -13.52 9.41 21.74
N VAL A 236 -12.59 9.69 20.83
CA VAL A 236 -12.77 9.63 19.38
C VAL A 236 -11.55 8.98 18.72
N TRP A 237 -11.80 8.08 17.76
CA TRP A 237 -10.74 7.49 16.91
C TRP A 237 -10.37 8.46 15.79
N VAL A 238 -9.06 8.64 15.60
CA VAL A 238 -8.48 9.62 14.69
C VAL A 238 -7.26 9.03 13.98
N CYS A 239 -6.89 9.62 12.85
CA CYS A 239 -5.69 9.22 12.09
C CYS A 239 -4.49 10.12 12.42
N ALA A 240 -4.71 11.32 12.97
CA ALA A 240 -3.65 12.22 13.37
C ALA A 240 -3.98 12.95 14.68
N ALA A 241 -2.98 13.10 15.53
CA ALA A 241 -3.04 13.90 16.76
C ALA A 241 -1.62 14.24 17.24
N ARG A 242 -1.50 15.23 18.14
CA ARG A 242 -0.23 15.42 18.87
C ARG A 242 0.04 14.25 19.80
N LYS A 243 1.31 13.86 19.92
CA LYS A 243 1.74 12.77 20.80
C LYS A 243 1.17 12.88 22.22
N LYS A 244 1.20 14.08 22.81
CA LYS A 244 0.70 14.35 24.17
C LYS A 244 -0.80 14.11 24.37
N ASP A 245 -1.58 14.22 23.29
CA ASP A 245 -3.04 14.14 23.34
C ASP A 245 -3.56 12.71 23.08
N ILE A 246 -2.67 11.80 22.63
CA ILE A 246 -3.02 10.41 22.35
C ILE A 246 -3.17 9.63 23.66
N ALA A 247 -4.33 9.02 23.85
CA ALA A 247 -4.70 8.23 25.02
C ALA A 247 -4.17 6.78 24.93
N TRP A 248 -2.84 6.62 24.99
CA TRP A 248 -2.17 5.33 24.80
C TRP A 248 -2.66 4.20 25.70
N GLU A 249 -2.89 4.46 26.99
CA GLU A 249 -3.39 3.44 27.93
C GLU A 249 -4.82 3.01 27.61
N GLU A 250 -5.68 3.95 27.20
CA GLU A 250 -7.06 3.66 26.83
C GLU A 250 -7.14 2.87 25.52
N MET A 251 -6.27 3.19 24.55
CA MET A 251 -6.12 2.39 23.34
C MET A 251 -5.75 0.94 23.67
N ARG A 252 -4.78 0.74 24.57
CA ARG A 252 -4.37 -0.60 25.01
C ARG A 252 -5.53 -1.32 25.70
N GLY A 253 -6.18 -0.67 26.65
CA GLY A 253 -7.33 -1.21 27.38
C GLY A 253 -8.45 -1.65 26.44
N TRP A 254 -8.84 -0.77 25.51
CA TRP A 254 -9.89 -1.04 24.53
C TRP A 254 -9.53 -2.21 23.60
N ARG A 255 -8.33 -2.21 23.01
CA ARG A 255 -7.91 -3.28 22.08
C ARG A 255 -7.84 -4.63 22.78
N ASN A 256 -7.33 -4.67 24.01
CA ASN A 256 -7.30 -5.89 24.82
C ASN A 256 -8.69 -6.37 25.22
N GLN A 257 -9.61 -5.45 25.55
CA GLN A 257 -11.00 -5.78 25.80
C GLN A 257 -11.67 -6.38 24.56
N LYS A 258 -11.50 -5.77 23.38
CA LYS A 258 -12.05 -6.29 22.11
C LYS A 258 -11.45 -7.64 21.72
N ALA A 259 -10.15 -7.84 21.95
CA ALA A 259 -9.51 -9.15 21.76
C ALA A 259 -10.11 -10.20 22.71
N LYS A 260 -10.35 -9.86 23.98
CA LYS A 260 -11.00 -10.74 24.97
C LYS A 260 -12.44 -11.09 24.59
N GLU A 261 -13.23 -10.12 24.16
CA GLU A 261 -14.60 -10.35 23.66
C GLU A 261 -14.58 -11.32 22.46
N ARG A 262 -13.64 -11.12 21.53
CA ARG A 262 -13.46 -11.99 20.36
C ARG A 262 -13.04 -13.42 20.75
N PHE A 263 -12.15 -13.57 21.73
CA PHE A 263 -11.74 -14.88 22.24
C PHE A 263 -12.95 -15.70 22.71
N TYR A 264 -13.77 -15.14 23.61
CA TYR A 264 -14.94 -15.84 24.12
C TYR A 264 -15.98 -16.09 23.02
N LYS A 265 -16.15 -15.17 22.06
CA LYS A 265 -17.02 -15.39 20.92
C LYS A 265 -16.58 -16.62 20.10
N LEU A 266 -15.29 -16.74 19.82
CA LEU A 266 -14.73 -17.87 19.06
C LEU A 266 -14.80 -19.19 19.85
N GLU A 267 -14.53 -19.14 21.15
CA GLU A 267 -14.69 -20.29 22.05
C GLU A 267 -16.14 -20.80 22.04
N GLN A 268 -17.12 -19.90 22.14
CA GLN A 268 -18.53 -20.26 22.07
C GLN A 268 -18.91 -20.89 20.73
N MET A 269 -18.43 -20.34 19.61
CA MET A 269 -18.64 -20.95 18.28
C MET A 269 -18.07 -22.36 18.21
N PHE A 270 -16.84 -22.54 18.71
CA PHE A 270 -16.16 -23.82 18.72
C PHE A 270 -16.93 -24.87 19.56
N LEU A 271 -17.33 -24.51 20.78
CA LEU A 271 -18.10 -25.40 21.67
C LEU A 271 -19.49 -25.73 21.13
N ALA A 272 -20.15 -24.78 20.46
CA ALA A 272 -21.46 -24.98 19.85
C ALA A 272 -21.40 -25.77 18.53
N GLY A 273 -20.22 -25.90 17.91
CA GLY A 273 -20.07 -26.50 16.58
C GLY A 273 -20.79 -25.72 15.48
N LYS A 274 -21.06 -24.42 15.71
CA LYS A 274 -21.82 -23.56 14.80
C LYS A 274 -21.20 -22.16 14.75
N THR A 275 -21.00 -21.65 13.54
CA THR A 275 -20.56 -20.28 13.29
C THR A 275 -21.74 -19.31 13.26
N ASP A 276 -21.46 -18.03 13.56
CA ASP A 276 -22.43 -16.96 13.29
C ASP A 276 -22.63 -16.78 11.78
N SER A 277 -23.76 -16.21 11.38
CA SER A 277 -24.13 -16.01 9.97
C SER A 277 -23.20 -15.06 9.22
N ASP A 278 -22.55 -14.14 9.93
CA ASP A 278 -21.61 -13.15 9.42
C ASP A 278 -20.14 -13.59 9.56
N PHE A 279 -19.88 -14.78 10.12
CA PHE A 279 -18.55 -15.30 10.32
C PHE A 279 -18.06 -16.13 9.12
N TYR A 280 -17.11 -15.57 8.38
CA TYR A 280 -16.47 -16.23 7.25
C TYR A 280 -15.27 -17.06 7.72
N GLY A 281 -15.54 -18.26 8.21
CA GLY A 281 -14.53 -19.23 8.64
C GLY A 281 -15.15 -20.61 8.85
N GLU A 282 -14.35 -21.55 9.31
CA GLU A 282 -14.76 -22.93 9.55
C GLU A 282 -14.33 -23.41 10.93
N ILE A 283 -15.15 -24.25 11.53
CA ILE A 283 -14.82 -24.96 12.77
C ILE A 283 -14.17 -26.28 12.37
N VAL A 284 -12.97 -26.53 12.87
CA VAL A 284 -12.20 -27.75 12.64
C VAL A 284 -11.97 -28.46 13.98
N PRO A 285 -11.55 -29.74 14.01
CA PRO A 285 -11.39 -30.48 15.28
C PRO A 285 -10.48 -29.79 16.31
N ASP A 286 -9.48 -29.04 15.84
CA ASP A 286 -8.45 -28.39 16.66
C ASP A 286 -8.72 -26.91 16.94
N GLY A 287 -9.83 -26.33 16.45
CA GLY A 287 -10.16 -24.93 16.70
C GLY A 287 -11.06 -24.27 15.65
N VAL A 288 -10.86 -22.98 15.43
CA VAL A 288 -11.58 -22.19 14.43
C VAL A 288 -10.57 -21.61 13.45
N ILE A 289 -10.81 -21.79 12.15
CA ILE A 289 -9.96 -21.30 11.06
C ILE A 289 -10.68 -20.19 10.29
N ARG A 290 -9.94 -19.15 9.93
CA ARG A 290 -10.38 -18.09 9.02
C ARG A 290 -9.24 -17.74 8.08
N TRP A 291 -9.52 -17.70 6.77
CA TRP A 291 -8.51 -17.46 5.73
C TRP A 291 -7.29 -18.38 5.82
N GLY A 292 -7.50 -19.67 6.13
CA GLY A 292 -6.44 -20.67 6.25
C GLY A 292 -5.54 -20.54 7.48
N ARG A 293 -5.88 -19.66 8.44
CA ARG A 293 -5.15 -19.50 9.71
C ARG A 293 -6.05 -19.84 10.89
N TYR A 294 -5.48 -20.46 11.92
CA TYR A 294 -6.16 -20.58 13.21
C TYR A 294 -6.41 -19.18 13.76
N VAL A 295 -7.65 -18.93 14.16
CA VAL A 295 -8.06 -17.73 14.91
C VAL A 295 -8.51 -18.08 16.33
N TYR A 296 -8.67 -19.37 16.63
CA TYR A 296 -8.84 -19.91 17.97
C TYR A 296 -8.32 -21.35 17.97
N ARG A 297 -7.62 -21.76 19.03
CA ARG A 297 -7.12 -23.13 19.19
C ARG A 297 -7.77 -23.76 20.40
N LYS A 298 -8.17 -25.03 20.25
CA LYS A 298 -8.79 -25.79 21.34
C LYS A 298 -7.85 -25.86 22.55
N GLY A 299 -8.33 -25.40 23.69
CA GLY A 299 -7.60 -25.45 24.95
C GLY A 299 -6.60 -24.30 25.17
N SER A 300 -6.51 -23.33 24.25
CA SER A 300 -5.74 -22.10 24.50
C SER A 300 -6.34 -21.27 25.63
N THR A 301 -5.48 -20.69 26.46
CA THR A 301 -5.95 -19.76 27.50
C THR A 301 -6.21 -18.37 26.93
N LEU A 302 -6.92 -17.54 27.70
CA LEU A 302 -7.12 -16.14 27.33
C LEU A 302 -5.77 -15.40 27.24
N GLU A 303 -4.84 -15.69 28.14
CA GLU A 303 -3.51 -15.08 28.18
C GLU A 303 -2.71 -15.39 26.92
N GLU A 304 -2.67 -16.66 26.49
CA GLU A 304 -2.03 -17.07 25.23
C GLU A 304 -2.66 -16.36 24.02
N TYR A 305 -3.99 -16.23 24.01
CA TYR A 305 -4.69 -15.53 22.94
C TYR A 305 -4.38 -14.03 22.91
N LEU A 306 -4.31 -13.38 24.07
CA LEU A 306 -4.02 -11.95 24.17
C LEU A 306 -2.57 -11.62 23.79
N GLU A 307 -1.63 -12.54 23.98
CA GLU A 307 -0.26 -12.38 23.48
C GLU A 307 -0.20 -12.40 21.94
N GLU A 308 -1.08 -13.16 21.27
CA GLU A 308 -1.12 -13.26 19.81
C GLU A 308 -2.01 -12.19 19.14
N TYR A 309 -3.15 -11.85 19.75
CA TYR A 309 -4.17 -10.99 19.14
C TYR A 309 -4.50 -9.72 19.92
N GLY A 310 -4.00 -9.58 21.14
CA GLY A 310 -4.09 -8.35 21.93
C GLY A 310 -2.93 -7.41 21.65
N ILE A 311 -2.68 -6.49 22.58
CA ILE A 311 -1.47 -5.67 22.67
C ILE A 311 -0.56 -6.33 23.71
N PRO A 312 0.56 -6.95 23.27
CA PRO A 312 1.52 -7.58 24.16
C PRO A 312 2.05 -6.62 25.23
N SER A 313 2.41 -7.18 26.38
CA SER A 313 2.89 -6.41 27.53
C SER A 313 4.22 -5.69 27.28
N ASN A 314 5.04 -6.21 26.35
CA ASN A 314 6.31 -5.62 25.95
C ASN A 314 6.18 -4.47 24.94
N TRP A 315 4.98 -4.21 24.40
CA TRP A 315 4.74 -3.04 23.54
C TRP A 315 4.53 -1.83 24.43
N LYS A 316 5.33 -0.76 24.27
CA LYS A 316 5.08 0.49 25.00
C LYS A 316 3.95 1.30 24.37
N TYR A 317 3.94 1.40 23.04
CA TYR A 317 2.85 2.05 22.30
C TYR A 317 1.95 1.03 21.60
N PRO A 318 0.62 1.05 21.77
CA PRO A 318 -0.30 0.06 21.23
C PRO A 318 -0.58 0.25 19.73
N ILE A 319 0.43 0.54 18.91
CA ILE A 319 0.34 0.70 17.45
C ILE A 319 1.38 -0.17 16.76
N GLY A 320 1.11 -0.57 15.53
CA GLY A 320 2.10 -1.21 14.66
C GLY A 320 2.01 -0.59 13.27
N THR A 321 3.14 -0.19 12.72
CA THR A 321 3.27 0.35 11.37
C THR A 321 4.27 -0.49 10.57
N HIS A 322 4.22 -0.39 9.25
CA HIS A 322 5.24 -0.94 8.38
C HIS A 322 6.46 -0.04 8.36
N ASP A 323 6.24 1.27 8.22
CA ASP A 323 7.29 2.26 8.09
C ASP A 323 7.08 3.44 9.05
N ILE A 324 8.09 4.29 9.13
CA ILE A 324 8.07 5.59 9.81
C ILE A 324 8.71 6.61 8.86
N VAL A 325 8.14 7.81 8.75
CA VAL A 325 8.72 8.89 7.95
C VAL A 325 8.70 10.20 8.73
N ASP A 326 9.80 10.95 8.65
CA ASP A 326 9.93 12.30 9.19
C ASP A 326 10.70 13.20 8.23
N ALA A 327 10.98 14.43 8.69
CA ALA A 327 11.63 15.45 7.89
C ALA A 327 13.05 15.07 7.45
N ASP A 328 13.69 14.13 8.15
CA ASP A 328 15.06 13.72 7.87
C ASP A 328 15.09 12.50 6.95
N GLN A 329 14.24 11.49 7.17
CA GLN A 329 14.29 10.24 6.41
C GLN A 329 13.04 9.35 6.47
N TRP A 330 13.05 8.31 5.63
CA TRP A 330 12.10 7.20 5.63
C TRP A 330 12.77 5.95 6.21
N PHE A 331 12.11 5.32 7.18
CA PHE A 331 12.55 4.06 7.79
C PHE A 331 11.54 2.96 7.51
N SER A 332 12.04 1.82 7.07
CA SER A 332 11.23 0.63 6.83
C SER A 332 11.50 -0.51 7.79
N LYS A 333 10.47 -1.29 8.08
CA LYS A 333 10.60 -2.59 8.73
C LYS A 333 11.55 -3.54 8.00
N GLU A 334 11.73 -3.37 6.69
CA GLU A 334 12.67 -4.18 5.89
C GLU A 334 14.12 -3.70 5.98
N ASP A 335 14.38 -2.57 6.65
CA ASP A 335 15.72 -2.03 6.81
C ASP A 335 16.61 -2.92 7.70
N SER A 336 17.90 -2.83 7.44
CA SER A 336 18.94 -3.50 8.21
C SER A 336 19.98 -2.50 8.67
N VAL A 337 20.47 -2.66 9.90
CA VAL A 337 21.49 -1.80 10.51
C VAL A 337 22.81 -2.55 10.62
N LEU A 338 23.93 -1.83 10.49
CA LEU A 338 25.24 -2.41 10.68
C LEU A 338 25.43 -2.74 12.17
N ASP A 339 25.51 -4.03 12.48
CA ASP A 339 25.85 -4.49 13.81
C ASP A 339 27.35 -4.30 14.06
N SER A 340 27.67 -3.48 15.06
CA SER A 340 29.05 -3.10 15.37
C SER A 340 29.90 -4.26 15.92
N GLU A 341 29.28 -5.29 16.48
CA GLU A 341 29.99 -6.47 17.00
C GLU A 341 30.32 -7.47 15.89
N SER A 342 29.35 -7.81 15.04
CA SER A 342 29.53 -8.76 13.94
C SER A 342 30.09 -8.13 12.66
N GLY A 343 30.00 -6.81 12.51
CA GLY A 343 30.34 -6.10 11.27
C GLY A 343 29.40 -6.43 10.10
N SER A 344 28.25 -7.04 10.39
CA SER A 344 27.25 -7.46 9.40
C SER A 344 25.96 -6.67 9.53
N TYR A 345 25.20 -6.54 8.45
CA TYR A 345 23.88 -5.92 8.50
C TYR A 345 22.87 -6.90 9.09
N VAL A 346 22.21 -6.52 10.17
CA VAL A 346 21.17 -7.30 10.84
C VAL A 346 19.82 -6.58 10.73
N PRO A 347 18.70 -7.32 10.60
CA PRO A 347 17.37 -6.72 10.57
C PRO A 347 17.11 -5.88 11.81
N VAL A 348 16.43 -4.76 11.65
CA VAL A 348 16.00 -3.94 12.79
C VAL A 348 14.94 -4.70 13.59
N GLU A 349 15.09 -4.75 14.91
CA GLU A 349 14.02 -5.17 15.82
C GLU A 349 12.90 -4.12 15.81
N TRP A 350 12.05 -4.19 14.79
CA TRP A 350 11.12 -3.12 14.41
C TRP A 350 10.18 -2.70 15.52
N ARG A 351 9.77 -3.63 16.39
CA ARG A 351 8.94 -3.31 17.55
C ARG A 351 9.63 -2.33 18.50
N SER A 352 10.87 -2.65 18.88
CA SER A 352 11.67 -1.81 19.76
C SER A 352 12.04 -0.49 19.08
N TYR A 353 12.19 -0.49 17.75
CA TYR A 353 12.41 0.72 16.97
C TYR A 353 11.21 1.67 17.04
N ILE A 354 9.98 1.19 16.82
CA ILE A 354 8.76 2.01 16.96
C ILE A 354 8.68 2.62 18.37
N ASP A 355 8.91 1.81 19.41
CA ASP A 355 8.85 2.30 20.79
C ASP A 355 9.91 3.38 21.07
N GLY A 356 11.15 3.15 20.66
CA GLY A 356 12.24 4.11 20.82
C GLY A 356 12.04 5.37 19.98
N TYR A 357 11.47 5.25 18.79
CA TYR A 357 11.17 6.38 17.91
C TYR A 357 10.13 7.29 18.55
N ILE A 358 8.98 6.75 18.97
CA ILE A 358 7.92 7.54 19.61
C ILE A 358 8.41 8.12 20.94
N ASP A 359 9.28 7.42 21.68
CA ASP A 359 9.93 7.99 22.86
C ASP A 359 10.79 9.22 22.53
N GLY A 360 11.51 9.17 21.41
CA GLY A 360 12.39 10.23 20.94
C GLY A 360 11.66 11.45 20.36
N THR A 361 10.40 11.31 19.93
CA THR A 361 9.62 12.44 19.40
C THR A 361 9.13 13.38 20.49
N GLY A 362 8.98 14.66 20.15
CA GLY A 362 8.46 15.68 21.06
C GLY A 362 6.99 15.45 21.41
N GLU A 363 6.58 15.94 22.58
CA GLU A 363 5.17 15.86 23.02
C GLU A 363 4.22 16.64 22.08
N ASP A 364 4.72 17.69 21.45
CA ASP A 364 3.99 18.49 20.46
C ASP A 364 4.07 17.94 19.03
N THR A 365 4.91 16.93 18.76
CA THR A 365 5.00 16.28 17.44
C THR A 365 3.64 15.70 17.07
N VAL A 366 3.19 15.97 15.85
CA VAL A 366 1.96 15.39 15.32
C VAL A 366 2.29 14.05 14.67
N LEU A 367 1.67 12.99 15.18
CA LEU A 367 1.79 11.64 14.64
C LEU A 367 0.61 11.38 13.71
N VAL A 368 0.87 10.87 12.51
CA VAL A 368 -0.12 10.70 11.44
C VAL A 368 -0.05 9.30 10.85
N ALA A 369 -1.21 8.66 10.74
CA ALA A 369 -1.39 7.43 9.99
C ALA A 369 -1.48 7.74 8.49
N VAL A 370 -0.60 7.17 7.67
CA VAL A 370 -0.67 7.33 6.21
C VAL A 370 -0.71 5.95 5.55
N ASP A 371 -1.77 5.71 4.78
CA ASP A 371 -1.93 4.55 3.89
C ASP A 371 -1.25 4.86 2.57
N TYR A 372 -0.16 4.19 2.25
CA TYR A 372 0.54 4.38 0.98
C TYR A 372 0.55 3.09 0.15
N HIS A 373 0.63 3.25 -1.17
CA HIS A 373 0.64 2.19 -2.16
C HIS A 373 1.98 2.14 -2.91
N ILE A 374 2.45 0.92 -3.15
CA ILE A 374 3.60 0.58 -4.02
C ILE A 374 3.15 -0.22 -5.23
#